data_AF-A0A9X2U970-F1
#
_entry.id   AF-A0A9X2U970-F1
#
_cell.length_a   1.000
_cell.length_b   1.000
_cell.length_c   1.000
_cell.angle_alpha   90.00
_cell.angle_beta   90.00
_cell.angle_gamma   90.00
#
_symmetry.space_group_name_H-M   'P 1'
#
loop_
_entity.id
_entity.type
_entity.pdbx_description
1 polymer ?
#
loop_
_entity_poly.entity_id
_entity_poly.type
_entity_poly.pdbx_seq_one_letter_code
_entity_poly.pdbx_strand_id
1 'polypeptide(L)'
;MQRSLFRYTTAFLLPLLAVGLVLTGCDSTGSNGGGGDETATFEYPSNTYGTEAVTNLLAFDLGVRVGNASNNSETVLDELYTGTINGKTLPTSGISAEQSTYGDIASGVDISSLTDDASLSLSQNLESGDSPNPGSQITTDQMLKYYFERAGSENITRTDNGIVLSQFAEKMLLGTPLYGQGAAILSDFANENVSSNRAEQWDAAFGYFGFPRTLEPYLDYENGEEGLADGNVSRDIDGNGSVDLTSEYVYTWAAYAIERSAAASSTDGPSPDFARDAFNALVEGREDIENGEDPSGHAQTALDAWEKVVAVNVIHYINSMEGALSSLDDGKTVAEGDIDEGAWGEAKAFAWSLQYYNSELNTTQLNDILKDVGNAPPYGEVTVSDYENDLADATQILQDAYEFSNSNVAAW
;
A
#
# COMPACT_ATOMS: atom_id res chain seq x y z
N MET A 1 -44.00 20.66 19.55
CA MET A 1 -42.93 21.65 19.33
C MET A 1 -41.88 21.33 20.38
N GLN A 2 -40.64 20.92 20.13
CA GLN A 2 -39.81 20.76 18.94
C GLN A 2 -39.10 19.39 19.07
N ARG A 3 -38.99 18.64 17.97
CA ARG A 3 -38.10 17.48 17.87
C ARG A 3 -36.77 18.00 17.31
N SER A 4 -35.69 17.79 18.05
CA SER A 4 -34.32 18.02 17.61
C SER A 4 -33.88 16.84 16.75
N LEU A 5 -33.70 17.09 15.46
CA LEU A 5 -33.08 16.18 14.50
C LEU A 5 -31.62 16.61 14.37
N PHE A 6 -30.71 15.98 15.11
CA PHE A 6 -29.31 15.94 14.71
C PHE A 6 -29.16 14.71 13.79
N ARG A 7 -29.06 15.00 12.50
CA ARG A 7 -28.64 14.04 11.48
C ARG A 7 -27.14 13.87 11.68
N TYR A 8 -26.72 12.73 12.21
CA TYR A 8 -25.34 12.28 12.05
C TYR A 8 -25.17 11.90 10.59
N THR A 9 -24.35 12.68 9.88
CA THR A 9 -23.73 12.27 8.63
C THR A 9 -22.79 11.13 8.97
N THR A 10 -23.25 9.89 8.76
CA THR A 10 -22.38 8.74 8.57
C THR A 10 -21.54 9.04 7.33
N ALA A 11 -20.33 9.56 7.54
CA ALA A 11 -19.31 9.55 6.52
C ALA A 11 -18.96 8.07 6.31
N PHE A 12 -19.40 7.51 5.19
CA PHE A 12 -18.80 6.29 4.66
C PHE A 12 -17.35 6.65 4.34
N LEU A 13 -16.43 6.34 5.25
CA LEU A 13 -15.02 6.16 4.92
C LEU A 13 -14.96 4.84 4.13
N LEU A 14 -15.23 4.95 2.83
CA LEU A 14 -14.74 3.99 1.86
C LEU A 14 -13.20 4.05 1.94
N PRO A 15 -12.46 2.93 1.89
CA PRO A 15 -11.07 2.99 1.47
C PRO A 15 -11.08 3.55 0.04
N LEU A 16 -10.82 4.86 -0.05
CA LEU A 16 -10.91 5.67 -1.26
C LEU A 16 -9.66 5.44 -2.13
N LEU A 17 -9.40 4.17 -2.45
CA LEU A 17 -8.51 3.76 -3.53
C LEU A 17 -9.20 2.83 -4.53
N ALA A 18 -10.51 2.62 -4.40
CA ALA A 18 -11.34 2.10 -5.48
C ALA A 18 -12.62 2.92 -5.63
N VAL A 19 -12.80 3.52 -6.81
CA VAL A 19 -13.92 4.36 -7.28
C VAL A 19 -13.75 5.88 -7.06
N GLY A 20 -12.83 6.45 -7.83
CA GLY A 20 -12.82 7.86 -8.23
C GLY A 20 -12.86 8.06 -9.76
N LEU A 21 -13.34 7.05 -10.49
CA LEU A 21 -13.54 7.13 -11.94
C LEU A 21 -15.02 7.38 -12.24
N VAL A 22 -15.26 8.54 -12.87
CA VAL A 22 -16.54 9.15 -13.27
C VAL A 22 -17.18 10.08 -12.22
N LEU A 23 -16.76 11.35 -12.26
CA LEU A 23 -17.69 12.47 -12.25
C LEU A 23 -17.43 13.41 -13.43
N THR A 24 -18.53 13.75 -14.09
CA THR A 24 -18.67 14.54 -15.30
C THR A 24 -18.15 15.98 -15.17
N GLY A 25 -17.38 16.38 -16.18
CA GLY A 25 -16.98 17.73 -16.59
C GLY A 25 -17.55 18.97 -15.88
N CYS A 26 -16.63 19.88 -15.57
CA CYS A 26 -16.76 21.27 -15.99
C CYS A 26 -15.44 21.73 -16.62
N ASP A 27 -15.52 22.03 -17.91
CA ASP A 27 -14.63 22.88 -18.68
C ASP A 27 -14.26 24.13 -17.85
N SER A 28 -13.02 24.20 -17.40
CA SER A 28 -12.41 25.43 -16.91
C SER A 28 -11.21 25.70 -17.79
N THR A 29 -11.45 26.47 -18.86
CA THR A 29 -10.42 27.22 -19.57
C THR A 29 -9.78 28.23 -18.59
N GLY A 30 -8.83 27.74 -17.80
CA GLY A 30 -7.89 28.55 -17.03
C GLY A 30 -6.75 28.97 -17.94
N SER A 31 -6.59 30.28 -18.10
CA SER A 31 -5.62 30.92 -18.99
C SER A 31 -4.20 30.40 -18.84
N ASN A 32 -3.59 29.94 -19.95
CA ASN A 32 -2.14 29.77 -20.10
C ASN A 32 -1.43 31.08 -19.72
N GLY A 33 -0.96 31.15 -18.49
CA GLY A 33 0.02 32.12 -18.04
C GLY A 33 1.38 31.67 -18.53
N GLY A 34 1.75 32.06 -19.75
CA GLY A 34 3.09 31.87 -20.25
C GLY A 34 4.13 32.58 -19.38
N GLY A 35 5.14 31.84 -18.95
CA GLY A 35 6.31 32.38 -18.28
C GLY A 35 7.32 31.29 -17.92
N GLY A 36 8.40 31.19 -18.69
CA GLY A 36 9.63 30.52 -18.28
C GLY A 36 9.85 29.13 -18.88
N ASP A 37 10.73 29.07 -19.86
CA ASP A 37 11.44 27.87 -20.32
C ASP A 37 12.41 27.41 -19.21
N GLU A 38 11.86 26.95 -18.09
CA GLU A 38 12.57 26.10 -17.14
C GLU A 38 12.06 24.69 -17.41
N THR A 39 12.86 23.88 -18.12
CA THR A 39 12.64 22.43 -18.14
C THR A 39 12.54 21.97 -16.69
N ALA A 40 11.38 21.46 -16.28
CA ALA A 40 11.22 20.91 -14.95
C ALA A 40 12.36 19.93 -14.69
N THR A 41 13.15 20.19 -13.66
CA THR A 41 14.33 19.39 -13.38
C THR A 41 13.88 18.32 -12.39
N PHE A 42 13.68 17.11 -12.91
CA PHE A 42 13.43 15.94 -12.08
C PHE A 42 14.57 15.74 -11.08
N GLU A 43 14.23 15.53 -9.81
CA GLU A 43 15.20 15.42 -8.70
C GLU A 43 15.89 14.04 -8.74
N TYR A 44 15.10 12.97 -8.93
CA TYR A 44 15.67 11.65 -9.14
C TYR A 44 16.27 11.54 -10.56
N PRO A 45 17.55 11.18 -10.73
CA PRO A 45 18.24 11.34 -12.02
C PRO A 45 17.94 10.21 -13.03
N SER A 46 17.52 9.03 -12.57
CA SER A 46 17.33 7.86 -13.43
C SER A 46 15.90 7.72 -13.96
N ASN A 47 15.74 6.88 -14.98
CA ASN A 47 14.46 6.42 -15.53
C ASN A 47 14.45 4.89 -15.78
N THR A 48 15.42 4.15 -15.20
CA THR A 48 15.61 2.72 -15.45
C THR A 48 14.96 1.84 -14.38
N TYR A 49 13.66 2.05 -14.16
CA TYR A 49 12.86 1.29 -13.18
C TYR A 49 11.44 1.00 -13.69
N GLY A 50 11.29 0.88 -15.02
CA GLY A 50 9.99 0.62 -15.65
C GLY A 50 9.37 -0.72 -15.25
N THR A 51 10.19 -1.73 -14.94
CA THR A 51 9.70 -3.03 -14.44
C THR A 51 8.95 -2.85 -13.13
N GLU A 52 9.51 -2.06 -12.22
CA GLU A 52 8.98 -1.79 -10.89
C GLU A 52 7.74 -0.89 -10.94
N ALA A 53 7.72 0.08 -11.87
CA ALA A 53 6.52 0.86 -12.18
C ALA A 53 5.37 -0.04 -12.69
N VAL A 54 5.66 -1.00 -13.57
CA VAL A 54 4.66 -1.99 -14.02
C VAL A 54 4.21 -2.90 -12.87
N THR A 55 5.11 -3.33 -11.98
CA THR A 55 4.75 -4.11 -10.79
C THR A 55 3.77 -3.34 -9.89
N ASN A 56 4.02 -2.06 -9.63
CA ASN A 56 3.10 -1.19 -8.89
C ASN A 56 1.73 -1.09 -9.57
N LEU A 57 1.70 -0.81 -10.88
CA LEU A 57 0.45 -0.71 -11.64
C LEU A 57 -0.37 -2.00 -11.62
N LEU A 58 0.30 -3.15 -11.77
CA LEU A 58 -0.35 -4.45 -11.77
C LEU A 58 -0.85 -4.85 -10.38
N ALA A 59 -0.14 -4.50 -9.30
CA ALA A 59 -0.61 -4.75 -7.93
C ALA A 59 -1.98 -4.10 -7.71
N PHE A 60 -2.10 -2.84 -8.09
CA PHE A 60 -3.37 -2.10 -8.08
C PHE A 60 -4.41 -2.68 -9.05
N ASP A 61 -4.06 -2.91 -10.31
CA ASP A 61 -4.99 -3.40 -11.34
C ASP A 61 -5.56 -4.78 -10.96
N LEU A 62 -4.74 -5.68 -10.42
CA LEU A 62 -5.19 -6.99 -9.93
C LEU A 62 -6.16 -6.84 -8.77
N GLY A 63 -5.88 -5.98 -7.79
CA GLY A 63 -6.80 -5.66 -6.69
C GLY A 63 -8.17 -5.22 -7.18
N VAL A 64 -8.19 -4.22 -8.07
CA VAL A 64 -9.43 -3.69 -8.68
C VAL A 64 -10.18 -4.75 -9.47
N ARG A 65 -9.48 -5.59 -10.24
CA ARG A 65 -10.12 -6.63 -11.07
C ARG A 65 -10.69 -7.77 -10.24
N VAL A 66 -10.02 -8.17 -9.16
CA VAL A 66 -10.53 -9.14 -8.19
C VAL A 66 -11.83 -8.63 -7.57
N GLY A 67 -11.90 -7.35 -7.21
CA GLY A 67 -13.13 -6.72 -6.70
C GLY A 67 -14.26 -6.66 -7.75
N ASN A 68 -13.89 -6.74 -9.04
CA ASN A 68 -14.79 -6.75 -10.18
C ASN A 68 -14.85 -8.14 -10.85
N ALA A 69 -14.86 -9.21 -10.05
CA ALA A 69 -14.87 -10.62 -10.47
C ALA A 69 -15.80 -10.92 -11.66
N SER A 70 -17.03 -10.39 -11.66
CA SER A 70 -18.01 -10.66 -12.73
C SER A 70 -17.58 -10.21 -14.14
N ASN A 71 -16.60 -9.31 -14.23
CA ASN A 71 -16.06 -8.80 -15.49
C ASN A 71 -14.65 -9.33 -15.82
N ASN A 72 -14.04 -10.12 -14.93
CA ASN A 72 -12.66 -10.56 -15.05
C ASN A 72 -12.60 -12.08 -14.85
N SER A 73 -12.26 -12.83 -15.89
CA SER A 73 -12.07 -14.28 -15.76
C SER A 73 -10.77 -14.62 -15.04
N GLU A 74 -10.69 -15.83 -14.50
CA GLU A 74 -9.48 -16.37 -13.88
C GLU A 74 -8.27 -16.26 -14.84
N THR A 75 -8.46 -16.63 -16.12
CA THR A 75 -7.41 -16.50 -17.14
C THR A 75 -6.89 -15.06 -17.28
N VAL A 76 -7.76 -14.04 -17.18
CA VAL A 76 -7.31 -12.64 -17.29
C VAL A 76 -6.47 -12.25 -16.08
N LEU A 77 -6.87 -12.68 -14.88
CA LEU A 77 -6.12 -12.43 -13.64
C LEU A 77 -4.77 -13.17 -13.67
N ASP A 78 -4.77 -14.44 -14.07
CA ASP A 78 -3.55 -15.25 -14.19
C ASP A 78 -2.57 -14.69 -15.22
N GLU A 79 -3.05 -14.23 -16.38
CA GLU A 79 -2.20 -13.58 -17.39
C GLU A 79 -1.56 -12.27 -16.89
N LEU A 80 -2.27 -11.51 -16.05
CA LEU A 80 -1.74 -10.29 -15.42
C LEU A 80 -0.70 -10.61 -14.35
N TYR A 81 -0.95 -11.66 -13.58
CA TYR A 81 -0.07 -12.08 -12.49
C TYR A 81 1.21 -12.77 -12.98
N THR A 82 1.14 -13.54 -14.08
CA THR A 82 2.24 -14.36 -14.61
C THR A 82 2.99 -13.73 -15.81
N GLY A 83 2.63 -12.51 -16.20
CA GLY A 83 3.41 -11.69 -17.13
C GLY A 83 3.07 -11.76 -18.62
N THR A 84 1.88 -12.23 -18.99
CA THR A 84 1.36 -12.12 -20.37
C THR A 84 0.65 -10.78 -20.58
N ILE A 85 1.38 -9.66 -20.43
CA ILE A 85 0.76 -8.34 -20.20
C ILE A 85 0.99 -7.26 -21.26
N ASN A 86 1.99 -7.40 -22.15
CA ASN A 86 2.50 -6.28 -22.95
C ASN A 86 1.42 -5.51 -23.75
N GLY A 87 0.42 -6.22 -24.27
CA GLY A 87 -0.68 -5.63 -25.05
C GLY A 87 -1.94 -5.28 -24.24
N LYS A 88 -1.92 -5.46 -22.92
CA LYS A 88 -3.06 -5.15 -22.04
C LYS A 88 -3.03 -3.67 -21.67
N THR A 89 -4.20 -3.05 -21.69
CA THR A 89 -4.39 -1.62 -21.41
C THR A 89 -4.14 -1.31 -19.93
N LEU A 90 -3.51 -0.16 -19.68
CA LEU A 90 -3.27 0.36 -18.34
C LEU A 90 -4.57 0.91 -17.71
N PRO A 91 -4.71 0.88 -16.37
CA PRO A 91 -5.87 1.44 -15.67
C PRO A 91 -5.79 2.97 -15.52
N THR A 92 -5.56 3.71 -16.62
CA THR A 92 -5.28 5.17 -16.62
C THR A 92 -6.51 6.05 -16.80
N SER A 93 -7.70 5.52 -16.54
CA SER A 93 -8.90 6.29 -16.85
C SER A 93 -8.98 7.54 -15.95
N GLY A 94 -9.28 8.69 -16.56
CA GLY A 94 -9.24 10.00 -15.88
C GLY A 94 -7.88 10.70 -15.97
N ILE A 95 -6.83 10.03 -16.46
CA ILE A 95 -5.48 10.55 -16.62
C ILE A 95 -5.15 10.65 -18.11
N SER A 96 -4.54 11.75 -18.53
CA SER A 96 -3.99 11.90 -19.87
C SER A 96 -2.60 11.25 -19.93
N ALA A 97 -2.54 9.93 -19.77
CA ALA A 97 -1.26 9.21 -19.65
C ALA A 97 -0.53 9.12 -21.00
N GLU A 98 0.81 9.22 -20.96
CA GLU A 98 1.67 8.99 -22.13
C GLU A 98 1.65 7.53 -22.58
N GLN A 99 1.63 6.60 -21.62
CA GLN A 99 1.59 5.16 -21.87
C GLN A 99 0.16 4.64 -21.88
N SER A 100 -0.09 3.65 -22.75
CA SER A 100 -1.42 3.09 -23.00
C SER A 100 -1.53 1.60 -22.64
N THR A 101 -0.43 0.86 -22.75
CA THR A 101 -0.32 -0.55 -22.37
C THR A 101 0.87 -0.78 -21.45
N TYR A 102 0.88 -1.91 -20.71
CA TYR A 102 2.02 -2.26 -19.86
C TYR A 102 3.34 -2.32 -20.63
N GLY A 103 3.30 -2.83 -21.88
CA GLY A 103 4.47 -2.93 -22.74
C GLY A 103 5.04 -1.59 -23.23
N ASP A 104 4.30 -0.49 -23.10
CA ASP A 104 4.82 0.87 -23.35
C ASP A 104 5.81 1.30 -22.24
N ILE A 105 5.70 0.72 -21.04
CA ILE A 105 6.58 0.99 -19.88
C ILE A 105 7.66 -0.10 -19.78
N ALA A 106 7.24 -1.36 -19.58
CA ALA A 106 8.14 -2.50 -19.47
C ALA A 106 7.45 -3.79 -19.93
N SER A 107 8.23 -4.67 -20.55
CA SER A 107 7.73 -5.94 -21.08
C SER A 107 8.10 -7.14 -20.22
N GLY A 108 7.22 -8.13 -20.13
CA GLY A 108 7.53 -9.42 -19.51
C GLY A 108 7.67 -9.40 -17.99
N VAL A 109 7.02 -8.44 -17.32
CA VAL A 109 6.95 -8.39 -15.86
C VAL A 109 6.04 -9.52 -15.36
N ASP A 110 6.62 -10.48 -14.65
CA ASP A 110 5.95 -11.61 -14.01
C ASP A 110 5.97 -11.41 -12.49
N ILE A 111 4.87 -10.91 -11.91
CA ILE A 111 4.80 -10.62 -10.47
C ILE A 111 4.79 -11.90 -9.65
N SER A 112 4.30 -13.01 -10.19
CA SER A 112 4.34 -14.29 -9.49
C SER A 112 5.77 -14.72 -9.13
N SER A 113 6.73 -14.39 -10.01
CA SER A 113 8.16 -14.63 -9.77
C SER A 113 8.81 -13.73 -8.72
N LEU A 114 8.15 -12.62 -8.36
CA LEU A 114 8.60 -11.67 -7.33
C LEU A 114 8.09 -12.02 -5.94
N THR A 115 7.22 -13.03 -5.83
CA THR A 115 6.75 -13.49 -4.53
C THR A 115 7.78 -14.33 -3.79
N ASP A 116 7.84 -14.16 -2.46
CA ASP A 116 8.70 -14.97 -1.60
C ASP A 116 8.10 -16.37 -1.38
N ASP A 117 8.95 -17.39 -1.42
CA ASP A 117 8.60 -18.80 -1.17
C ASP A 117 8.43 -19.14 0.32
N ALA A 118 8.77 -18.20 1.22
CA ALA A 118 8.55 -18.31 2.64
C ALA A 118 7.05 -18.42 2.95
N SER A 119 6.74 -19.35 3.83
CA SER A 119 5.39 -19.50 4.35
C SER A 119 4.95 -18.26 5.13
N LEU A 120 3.71 -17.84 4.89
CA LEU A 120 3.07 -16.80 5.69
C LEU A 120 2.93 -17.28 7.14
N SER A 121 3.37 -16.42 8.06
CA SER A 121 3.35 -16.72 9.49
C SER A 121 1.91 -16.98 9.97
N LEU A 122 1.69 -18.08 10.68
CA LEU A 122 0.38 -18.50 11.20
C LEU A 122 -0.72 -18.77 10.15
N SER A 123 -0.40 -18.80 8.85
CA SER A 123 -1.39 -19.06 7.79
C SER A 123 -2.06 -20.44 7.89
N GLN A 124 -1.49 -21.39 8.63
CA GLN A 124 -2.13 -22.67 8.93
C GLN A 124 -3.41 -22.55 9.77
N ASN A 125 -3.62 -21.40 10.42
CA ASN A 125 -4.80 -21.12 11.22
C ASN A 125 -5.95 -20.50 10.42
N LEU A 126 -5.73 -20.20 9.13
CA LEU A 126 -6.80 -19.79 8.23
C LEU A 126 -7.82 -20.92 8.10
N GLU A 127 -9.09 -20.53 8.09
CA GLU A 127 -10.21 -21.45 8.08
C GLU A 127 -10.49 -22.02 6.68
N SER A 128 -11.43 -22.97 6.64
CA SER A 128 -11.91 -23.55 5.39
C SER A 128 -12.63 -22.50 4.55
N GLY A 129 -12.14 -22.23 3.34
CA GLY A 129 -12.68 -21.19 2.45
C GLY A 129 -11.79 -19.94 2.35
N ASP A 130 -10.85 -19.77 3.28
CA ASP A 130 -9.88 -18.67 3.31
C ASP A 130 -8.46 -19.12 2.90
N SER A 131 -8.24 -20.43 2.78
CA SER A 131 -6.95 -21.01 2.40
C SER A 131 -7.13 -22.15 1.39
N PRO A 132 -6.21 -22.30 0.42
CA PRO A 132 -6.18 -23.47 -0.46
C PRO A 132 -5.80 -24.76 0.29
N ASN A 133 -5.23 -24.67 1.49
CA ASN A 133 -4.82 -25.82 2.29
C ASN A 133 -5.00 -25.55 3.81
N PRO A 134 -6.25 -25.52 4.30
CA PRO A 134 -6.53 -25.26 5.72
C PRO A 134 -5.80 -26.24 6.65
N GLY A 135 -5.21 -25.71 7.73
CA GLY A 135 -4.38 -26.49 8.66
C GLY A 135 -2.92 -26.67 8.23
N SER A 136 -2.51 -26.12 7.09
CA SER A 136 -1.10 -26.08 6.65
C SER A 136 -0.69 -24.65 6.33
N GLN A 137 0.59 -24.35 6.53
CA GLN A 137 1.14 -23.07 6.08
C GLN A 137 1.14 -22.99 4.55
N ILE A 138 0.91 -21.78 4.04
CA ILE A 138 0.90 -21.45 2.61
C ILE A 138 1.81 -20.26 2.33
N THR A 139 2.28 -20.12 1.10
CA THR A 139 3.03 -18.95 0.62
C THR A 139 2.07 -17.86 0.09
N THR A 140 2.60 -16.67 -0.15
CA THR A 140 1.85 -15.59 -0.80
C THR A 140 1.36 -15.99 -2.19
N ASP A 141 2.21 -16.63 -2.99
CA ASP A 141 1.83 -17.13 -4.32
C ASP A 141 0.64 -18.09 -4.27
N GLN A 142 0.66 -19.05 -3.35
CA GLN A 142 -0.41 -20.02 -3.17
C GLN A 142 -1.73 -19.33 -2.80
N MET A 143 -1.68 -18.34 -1.91
CA MET A 143 -2.86 -17.59 -1.50
C MET A 143 -3.41 -16.69 -2.61
N LEU A 144 -2.55 -15.97 -3.34
CA LEU A 144 -2.97 -15.11 -4.45
C LEU A 144 -3.60 -15.92 -5.58
N LYS A 145 -2.99 -17.04 -5.98
CA LYS A 145 -3.57 -17.96 -6.98
C LYS A 145 -4.94 -18.47 -6.54
N TYR A 146 -5.07 -18.87 -5.28
CA TYR A 146 -6.34 -19.31 -4.71
C TYR A 146 -7.42 -18.21 -4.81
N TYR A 147 -7.09 -16.97 -4.44
CA TYR A 147 -8.04 -15.86 -4.50
C TYR A 147 -8.37 -15.41 -5.93
N PHE A 148 -7.42 -15.47 -6.86
CA PHE A 148 -7.68 -15.21 -8.28
C PHE A 148 -8.58 -16.27 -8.91
N GLU A 149 -8.40 -17.56 -8.56
CA GLU A 149 -9.30 -18.63 -8.97
C GLU A 149 -10.72 -18.39 -8.45
N ARG A 150 -10.87 -18.09 -7.15
CA ARG A 150 -12.19 -17.82 -6.54
C ARG A 150 -12.87 -16.61 -7.16
N ALA A 151 -12.13 -15.52 -7.38
CA ALA A 151 -12.68 -14.35 -8.03
C ALA A 151 -13.07 -14.66 -9.48
N GLY A 152 -12.14 -15.14 -10.28
CA GLY A 152 -12.32 -15.25 -11.72
C GLY A 152 -13.13 -16.44 -12.21
N SER A 153 -13.22 -17.53 -11.44
CA SER A 153 -13.94 -18.75 -11.82
C SER A 153 -15.26 -18.93 -11.04
N GLU A 154 -15.26 -18.63 -9.74
CA GLU A 154 -16.43 -18.76 -8.87
C GLU A 154 -17.24 -17.46 -8.76
N ASN A 155 -16.72 -16.34 -9.29
CA ASN A 155 -17.33 -15.01 -9.18
C ASN A 155 -17.55 -14.58 -7.73
N ILE A 156 -16.56 -14.85 -6.88
CA ILE A 156 -16.56 -14.52 -5.45
C ILE A 156 -15.69 -13.29 -5.21
N THR A 157 -16.20 -12.29 -4.50
CA THR A 157 -15.42 -11.10 -4.08
C THR A 157 -15.13 -11.09 -2.58
N ARG A 158 -15.75 -11.98 -1.83
CA ARG A 158 -15.60 -12.11 -0.37
C ARG A 158 -15.81 -13.57 0.05
N THR A 159 -15.00 -14.10 0.95
CA THR A 159 -15.17 -15.46 1.48
C THR A 159 -16.39 -15.55 2.42
N ASP A 160 -16.80 -16.77 2.76
CA ASP A 160 -17.91 -16.99 3.69
C ASP A 160 -17.60 -16.48 5.11
N ASN A 161 -16.32 -16.39 5.46
CA ASN A 161 -15.82 -15.87 6.73
C ASN A 161 -15.57 -14.35 6.71
N GLY A 162 -15.82 -13.68 5.58
CA GLY A 162 -15.77 -12.23 5.49
C GLY A 162 -14.49 -11.65 4.89
N ILE A 163 -13.54 -12.45 4.42
CA ILE A 163 -12.32 -11.92 3.80
C ILE A 163 -12.64 -11.29 2.44
N VAL A 164 -12.43 -9.97 2.30
CA VAL A 164 -12.63 -9.24 1.05
C VAL A 164 -11.42 -9.47 0.12
N LEU A 165 -11.64 -10.21 -0.97
CA LEU A 165 -10.54 -10.71 -1.80
C LEU A 165 -9.73 -9.60 -2.48
N SER A 166 -10.36 -8.49 -2.87
CA SER A 166 -9.68 -7.38 -3.54
C SER A 166 -8.69 -6.70 -2.64
N GLN A 167 -9.11 -6.37 -1.41
CA GLN A 167 -8.26 -5.73 -0.42
C GLN A 167 -7.09 -6.65 -0.06
N PHE A 168 -7.40 -7.93 0.18
CA PHE A 168 -6.38 -8.90 0.51
C PHE A 168 -5.35 -9.09 -0.61
N ALA A 169 -5.82 -9.30 -1.85
CA ALA A 169 -4.94 -9.55 -2.99
C ALA A 169 -4.02 -8.35 -3.28
N GLU A 170 -4.57 -7.14 -3.29
CA GLU A 170 -3.78 -5.93 -3.51
C GLU A 170 -2.70 -5.75 -2.45
N LYS A 171 -3.07 -5.81 -1.15
CA LYS A 171 -2.09 -5.54 -0.08
C LYS A 171 -1.04 -6.64 0.04
N MET A 172 -1.36 -7.88 -0.31
CA MET A 172 -0.35 -8.95 -0.42
C MET A 172 0.64 -8.72 -1.58
N LEU A 173 0.18 -8.12 -2.69
CA LEU A 173 1.03 -7.68 -3.80
C LEU A 173 1.84 -6.42 -3.44
N LEU A 174 1.36 -5.58 -2.53
CA LEU A 174 2.18 -4.52 -1.92
C LEU A 174 3.23 -5.09 -0.96
N GLY A 175 2.91 -6.19 -0.28
CA GLY A 175 3.79 -6.88 0.65
C GLY A 175 5.01 -7.48 -0.02
N THR A 176 4.92 -8.71 -0.54
CA THR A 176 6.14 -9.44 -0.94
C THR A 176 6.76 -8.95 -2.27
N PRO A 177 5.99 -8.71 -3.35
CA PRO A 177 6.56 -8.30 -4.63
C PRO A 177 7.12 -6.87 -4.65
N LEU A 178 6.54 -5.99 -3.83
CA LEU A 178 6.91 -4.57 -3.78
C LEU A 178 7.79 -4.28 -2.57
N TYR A 179 7.23 -4.34 -1.35
CA TYR A 179 7.99 -4.07 -0.13
C TYR A 179 9.11 -5.10 0.07
N GLY A 180 8.83 -6.40 -0.05
CA GLY A 180 9.83 -7.45 0.14
C GLY A 180 11.04 -7.32 -0.80
N GLN A 181 10.79 -7.09 -2.09
CA GLN A 181 11.87 -6.89 -3.07
C GLN A 181 12.64 -5.58 -2.83
N GLY A 182 11.93 -4.46 -2.68
CA GLY A 182 12.55 -3.16 -2.44
C GLY A 182 13.35 -3.11 -1.14
N ALA A 183 12.79 -3.63 -0.05
CA ALA A 183 13.44 -3.71 1.25
C ALA A 183 14.66 -4.63 1.24
N ALA A 184 14.61 -5.76 0.53
CA ALA A 184 15.76 -6.64 0.38
C ALA A 184 16.93 -5.92 -0.31
N ILE A 185 16.66 -5.18 -1.38
CA ILE A 185 17.69 -4.38 -2.08
C ILE A 185 18.28 -3.33 -1.15
N LEU A 186 17.45 -2.52 -0.49
CA LEU A 186 17.93 -1.48 0.43
C LEU A 186 18.72 -2.08 1.60
N SER A 187 18.28 -3.23 2.12
CA SER A 187 18.99 -3.97 3.17
C SER A 187 20.36 -4.44 2.70
N ASP A 188 20.48 -4.94 1.47
CA ASP A 188 21.77 -5.32 0.91
C ASP A 188 22.72 -4.11 0.77
N PHE A 189 22.20 -2.94 0.41
CA PHE A 189 23.00 -1.71 0.40
C PHE A 189 23.41 -1.24 1.80
N ALA A 190 22.47 -1.22 2.75
CA ALA A 190 22.72 -0.83 4.13
C ALA A 190 23.79 -1.72 4.80
N ASN A 191 23.82 -3.00 4.43
CA ASN A 191 24.80 -3.97 4.91
C ASN A 191 26.08 -4.08 4.06
N GLU A 192 26.27 -3.18 3.08
CA GLU A 192 27.42 -3.16 2.16
C GLU A 192 27.61 -4.48 1.36
N ASN A 193 26.53 -5.22 1.11
CA ASN A 193 26.54 -6.52 0.42
C ASN A 193 26.42 -6.42 -1.11
N VAL A 194 26.24 -5.21 -1.67
CA VAL A 194 26.08 -5.00 -3.11
C VAL A 194 27.43 -4.75 -3.80
N SER A 195 27.82 -5.67 -4.69
CA SER A 195 29.13 -5.65 -5.37
C SER A 195 29.12 -5.33 -6.87
N SER A 196 27.95 -5.31 -7.51
CA SER A 196 27.81 -5.01 -8.95
C SER A 196 26.42 -4.44 -9.28
N ASN A 197 26.26 -3.82 -10.45
CA ASN A 197 24.99 -3.24 -10.92
C ASN A 197 24.31 -2.32 -9.88
N ARG A 198 25.13 -1.54 -9.14
CA ARG A 198 24.65 -0.73 -8.00
C ARG A 198 23.57 0.27 -8.43
N ALA A 199 23.80 1.01 -9.51
CA ALA A 199 22.82 1.99 -10.01
C ALA A 199 21.49 1.32 -10.38
N GLU A 200 21.53 0.22 -11.14
CA GLU A 200 20.33 -0.52 -11.57
C GLU A 200 19.53 -1.07 -10.38
N GLN A 201 20.20 -1.67 -9.40
CA GLN A 201 19.52 -2.17 -8.20
C GLN A 201 18.93 -1.03 -7.36
N TRP A 202 19.66 0.08 -7.22
CA TRP A 202 19.17 1.25 -6.51
C TRP A 202 17.96 1.88 -7.21
N ASP A 203 17.99 1.97 -8.53
CA ASP A 203 16.88 2.44 -9.36
C ASP A 203 15.65 1.52 -9.20
N ALA A 204 15.84 0.21 -9.12
CA ALA A 204 14.77 -0.73 -8.81
C ALA A 204 14.18 -0.51 -7.41
N ALA A 205 14.99 -0.28 -6.36
CA ALA A 205 14.47 0.05 -5.03
C ALA A 205 13.60 1.31 -5.04
N PHE A 206 14.04 2.35 -5.76
CA PHE A 206 13.25 3.58 -5.96
C PHE A 206 11.93 3.29 -6.67
N GLY A 207 11.97 2.52 -7.77
CA GLY A 207 10.78 2.16 -8.53
C GLY A 207 9.78 1.30 -7.75
N TYR A 208 10.26 0.38 -6.89
CA TYR A 208 9.37 -0.44 -6.05
C TYR A 208 8.69 0.41 -4.97
N PHE A 209 9.38 1.40 -4.39
CA PHE A 209 8.77 2.36 -3.46
C PHE A 209 7.68 3.18 -4.18
N GLY A 210 7.98 3.58 -5.41
CA GLY A 210 6.99 4.11 -6.33
C GLY A 210 6.74 5.62 -6.18
N PHE A 211 7.80 6.36 -5.88
CA PHE A 211 7.77 7.81 -5.96
C PHE A 211 7.78 8.32 -7.41
N PRO A 212 7.17 9.49 -7.69
CA PRO A 212 7.48 10.27 -8.88
C PRO A 212 8.92 10.78 -8.79
N ARG A 213 9.50 11.26 -9.90
CA ARG A 213 10.90 11.74 -9.90
C ARG A 213 11.10 13.08 -9.20
N THR A 214 10.03 13.73 -8.75
CA THR A 214 10.03 14.93 -7.92
C THR A 214 8.85 14.85 -6.96
N LEU A 215 9.10 14.98 -5.66
CA LEU A 215 8.08 14.73 -4.63
C LEU A 215 7.24 15.97 -4.28
N GLU A 216 7.87 17.12 -4.06
CA GLU A 216 7.24 18.28 -3.42
C GLU A 216 5.92 18.76 -4.09
N PRO A 217 5.77 18.75 -5.43
CA PRO A 217 4.50 19.12 -6.08
C PRO A 217 3.30 18.21 -5.76
N TYR A 218 3.55 17.03 -5.17
CA TYR A 218 2.52 16.08 -4.76
C TYR A 218 2.16 16.20 -3.29
N LEU A 219 2.89 17.01 -2.50
CA LEU A 219 2.66 17.11 -1.06
C LEU A 219 1.74 18.28 -0.73
N ASP A 220 0.70 18.00 0.05
CA ASP A 220 -0.11 18.97 0.77
C ASP A 220 -0.45 18.40 2.15
N TYR A 221 0.40 18.70 3.13
CA TYR A 221 0.18 18.30 4.51
C TYR A 221 -0.73 19.29 5.25
N GLU A 222 -1.19 20.37 4.60
CA GLU A 222 -2.18 21.25 5.20
C GLU A 222 -3.47 20.43 5.42
N ASN A 223 -4.01 20.47 6.64
CA ASN A 223 -5.21 19.74 7.08
C ASN A 223 -5.03 18.25 7.41
N GLY A 224 -3.90 17.61 7.08
CA GLY A 224 -3.47 16.35 7.68
C GLY A 224 -4.26 15.07 7.35
N GLU A 225 -5.21 15.08 6.41
CA GLU A 225 -5.98 13.88 6.07
C GLU A 225 -5.35 13.09 4.91
N GLU A 226 -5.29 13.66 3.70
CA GLU A 226 -4.82 12.94 2.50
C GLU A 226 -3.32 13.12 2.24
N GLY A 227 -2.74 14.27 2.58
CA GLY A 227 -1.32 14.55 2.31
C GLY A 227 -0.96 14.77 0.84
N LEU A 228 -1.79 14.30 -0.09
CA LEU A 228 -1.64 14.49 -1.52
C LEU A 228 -2.20 15.85 -1.96
N ALA A 229 -1.39 16.63 -2.66
CA ALA A 229 -1.81 17.91 -3.23
C ALA A 229 -2.99 17.72 -4.20
N ASP A 230 -4.08 18.46 -3.93
CA ASP A 230 -5.35 18.36 -4.65
C ASP A 230 -5.99 16.94 -4.65
N GLY A 231 -5.57 16.07 -3.72
CA GLY A 231 -6.01 14.66 -3.66
C GLY A 231 -5.62 13.84 -4.89
N ASN A 232 -4.57 14.23 -5.62
CA ASN A 232 -4.22 13.65 -6.92
C ASN A 232 -2.83 13.01 -6.91
N VAL A 233 -2.78 11.74 -7.34
CA VAL A 233 -1.56 10.94 -7.51
C VAL A 233 -0.80 11.23 -8.81
N SER A 234 -1.35 12.04 -9.71
CA SER A 234 -0.76 12.33 -11.03
C SER A 234 -0.66 13.83 -11.28
N ARG A 235 0.45 14.29 -11.87
CA ARG A 235 0.63 15.71 -12.21
C ARG A 235 1.57 15.85 -13.40
N ASP A 236 1.16 16.57 -14.43
CA ASP A 236 2.02 16.97 -15.56
C ASP A 236 3.04 18.02 -15.05
N ILE A 237 4.24 17.54 -14.68
CA ILE A 237 5.33 18.32 -14.10
C ILE A 237 6.11 19.05 -15.19
N ASP A 238 6.35 18.41 -16.33
CA ASP A 238 7.11 18.99 -17.44
C ASP A 238 6.30 19.91 -18.36
N GLY A 239 4.97 19.94 -18.20
CA GLY A 239 4.04 20.79 -18.92
C GLY A 239 3.77 20.35 -20.36
N ASN A 240 3.99 19.07 -20.70
CA ASN A 240 3.88 18.56 -22.06
C ASN A 240 2.43 18.23 -22.48
N GLY A 241 1.47 18.29 -21.55
CA GLY A 241 0.04 18.02 -21.77
C GLY A 241 -0.38 16.57 -21.51
N SER A 242 0.53 15.74 -21.02
CA SER A 242 0.30 14.35 -20.61
C SER A 242 1.06 14.04 -19.32
N VAL A 243 0.74 12.90 -18.70
CA VAL A 243 1.43 12.40 -17.51
C VAL A 243 2.25 11.17 -17.90
N ASP A 244 3.56 11.20 -17.66
CA ASP A 244 4.43 10.03 -17.74
C ASP A 244 4.31 9.20 -16.45
N LEU A 245 3.77 8.00 -16.54
CA LEU A 245 3.54 7.15 -15.37
C LEU A 245 4.84 6.72 -14.67
N THR A 246 6.00 6.85 -15.32
CA THR A 246 7.29 6.52 -14.71
C THR A 246 7.94 7.69 -13.96
N SER A 247 7.49 8.93 -14.17
CA SER A 247 8.13 10.11 -13.57
C SER A 247 7.17 11.05 -12.86
N GLU A 248 5.88 10.95 -13.13
CA GLU A 248 4.85 11.93 -12.78
C GLU A 248 3.62 11.27 -12.12
N TYR A 249 3.85 10.12 -11.48
CA TYR A 249 2.82 9.36 -10.81
C TYR A 249 3.30 8.86 -9.45
N VAL A 250 2.45 8.99 -8.44
CA VAL A 250 2.65 8.48 -7.09
C VAL A 250 1.97 7.11 -6.99
N TYR A 251 2.76 6.07 -6.73
CA TYR A 251 2.24 4.72 -6.49
C TYR A 251 1.97 4.44 -5.01
N THR A 252 1.38 3.29 -4.73
CA THR A 252 0.68 3.02 -3.48
C THR A 252 1.54 3.16 -2.22
N TRP A 253 2.80 2.67 -2.22
CA TRP A 253 3.68 2.84 -1.05
C TRP A 253 4.10 4.28 -0.81
N ALA A 254 4.42 5.03 -1.88
CA ALA A 254 4.66 6.47 -1.79
C ALA A 254 3.41 7.23 -1.30
N ALA A 255 2.22 6.90 -1.81
CA ALA A 255 0.96 7.50 -1.35
C ALA A 255 0.71 7.25 0.15
N TYR A 256 0.90 6.02 0.62
CA TYR A 256 0.80 5.73 2.06
C TYR A 256 1.84 6.49 2.88
N ALA A 257 3.08 6.61 2.41
CA ALA A 257 4.09 7.40 3.11
C ALA A 257 3.66 8.87 3.25
N ILE A 258 3.08 9.44 2.19
CA ILE A 258 2.55 10.82 2.14
C ILE A 258 1.39 10.98 3.13
N GLU A 259 0.38 10.13 3.04
CA GLU A 259 -0.82 10.17 3.89
C GLU A 259 -0.46 10.04 5.38
N ARG A 260 0.41 9.09 5.75
CA ARG A 260 0.78 8.87 7.15
C ARG A 260 1.67 9.99 7.70
N SER A 261 2.47 10.62 6.85
CA SER A 261 3.23 11.82 7.21
C SER A 261 2.29 13.01 7.46
N ALA A 262 1.28 13.19 6.61
CA ALA A 262 0.29 14.25 6.77
C ALA A 262 -0.52 14.08 8.06
N ALA A 263 -1.02 12.87 8.34
CA ALA A 263 -1.72 12.57 9.59
C ALA A 263 -0.87 12.91 10.82
N ALA A 264 0.41 12.55 10.83
CA ALA A 264 1.31 12.86 11.94
C ALA A 264 1.65 14.36 12.06
N SER A 265 1.67 15.10 10.95
CA SER A 265 1.91 16.55 10.93
C SER A 265 0.78 17.37 11.57
N SER A 266 -0.41 16.78 11.69
CA SER A 266 -1.58 17.40 12.29
C SER A 266 -1.65 17.27 13.83
N THR A 267 -0.71 16.54 14.43
CA THR A 267 -0.70 16.28 15.88
C THR A 267 0.25 17.21 16.64
N ASP A 268 0.06 17.30 17.96
CA ASP A 268 0.94 18.07 18.85
C ASP A 268 2.28 17.35 19.17
N GLY A 269 2.52 16.16 18.61
CA GLY A 269 3.69 15.31 18.85
C GLY A 269 4.84 15.49 17.84
N PRO A 270 5.87 14.62 17.87
CA PRO A 270 6.84 14.54 16.77
C PRO A 270 6.11 14.25 15.46
N SER A 271 6.42 14.97 14.39
CA SER A 271 5.81 14.79 13.07
C SER A 271 6.81 14.10 12.14
N PRO A 272 6.92 12.75 12.16
CA PRO A 272 7.72 12.03 11.17
C PRO A 272 7.21 12.34 9.75
N ASP A 273 8.14 12.49 8.82
CA ASP A 273 7.85 12.74 7.41
C ASP A 273 8.43 11.61 6.57
N PHE A 274 7.79 10.45 6.64
CA PHE A 274 8.23 9.22 6.00
C PHE A 274 8.43 9.38 4.49
N ALA A 275 7.59 10.20 3.83
CA ALA A 275 7.70 10.43 2.40
C ALA A 275 8.97 11.20 2.05
N ARG A 276 9.23 12.34 2.72
CA ARG A 276 10.46 13.11 2.47
C ARG A 276 11.70 12.35 2.94
N ASP A 277 11.64 11.66 4.08
CA ASP A 277 12.76 10.86 4.59
C ASP A 277 13.18 9.77 3.59
N ALA A 278 12.22 9.00 3.06
CA ALA A 278 12.51 7.96 2.08
C ALA A 278 12.95 8.54 0.73
N PHE A 279 12.23 9.54 0.22
CA PHE A 279 12.52 10.12 -1.10
C PHE A 279 13.89 10.78 -1.15
N ASN A 280 14.21 11.63 -0.17
CA ASN A 280 15.50 12.33 -0.11
C ASN A 280 16.64 11.32 0.01
N ALA A 281 16.50 10.31 0.88
CA ALA A 281 17.51 9.26 1.02
C ALA A 281 17.71 8.47 -0.29
N LEU A 282 16.64 8.15 -1.03
CA LEU A 282 16.76 7.47 -2.31
C LEU A 282 17.45 8.35 -3.37
N VAL A 283 17.17 9.67 -3.41
CA VAL A 283 17.84 10.63 -4.30
C VAL A 283 19.32 10.76 -3.93
N GLU A 284 19.62 11.08 -2.68
CA GLU A 284 20.99 11.32 -2.19
C GLU A 284 21.85 10.05 -2.29
N GLY A 285 21.33 8.88 -1.94
CA GLY A 285 22.07 7.63 -2.11
C GLY A 285 22.28 7.24 -3.58
N ARG A 286 21.40 7.69 -4.49
CA ARG A 286 21.63 7.52 -5.93
C ARG A 286 22.76 8.41 -6.43
N GLU A 287 22.88 9.62 -5.89
CA GLU A 287 24.02 10.54 -6.13
C GLU A 287 25.33 9.97 -5.58
N ASP A 288 25.32 9.40 -4.36
CA ASP A 288 26.50 8.74 -3.78
C ASP A 288 27.04 7.65 -4.71
N ILE A 289 26.16 6.79 -5.25
CA ILE A 289 26.55 5.74 -6.19
C ILE A 289 27.20 6.32 -7.44
N GLU A 290 26.68 7.42 -7.96
CA GLU A 290 27.22 8.12 -9.13
C GLU A 290 28.61 8.73 -8.86
N ASN A 291 28.80 9.27 -7.65
CA ASN A 291 30.07 9.85 -7.21
C ASN A 291 31.10 8.80 -6.76
N GLY A 292 30.70 7.53 -6.64
CA GLY A 292 31.55 6.46 -6.12
C GLY A 292 31.71 6.49 -4.60
N GLU A 293 30.74 7.08 -3.90
CA GLU A 293 30.64 7.20 -2.46
C GLU A 293 29.79 6.05 -1.88
N ASP A 294 29.69 5.99 -0.54
CA ASP A 294 28.98 4.93 0.17
C ASP A 294 27.53 5.32 0.50
N PRO A 295 26.52 4.67 -0.11
CA PRO A 295 25.10 4.99 0.09
C PRO A 295 24.47 4.23 1.26
N SER A 296 25.25 3.46 2.04
CA SER A 296 24.73 2.57 3.09
C SER A 296 23.82 3.28 4.10
N GLY A 297 24.20 4.50 4.53
CA GLY A 297 23.40 5.31 5.45
C GLY A 297 22.06 5.78 4.86
N HIS A 298 22.05 6.19 3.60
CA HIS A 298 20.84 6.56 2.88
C HIS A 298 19.95 5.34 2.63
N ALA A 299 20.53 4.17 2.34
CA ALA A 299 19.78 2.93 2.18
C ALA A 299 19.06 2.56 3.47
N GLN A 300 19.73 2.64 4.62
CA GLN A 300 19.12 2.40 5.93
C GLN A 300 17.99 3.40 6.21
N THR A 301 18.16 4.68 5.89
CA THR A 301 17.12 5.70 6.12
C THR A 301 15.88 5.44 5.28
N ALA A 302 16.03 5.13 4.00
CA ALA A 302 14.91 4.78 3.13
C ALA A 302 14.19 3.50 3.59
N LEU A 303 14.97 2.51 4.04
CA LEU A 303 14.47 1.24 4.53
C LEU A 303 13.68 1.38 5.84
N ASP A 304 14.22 2.13 6.80
CA ASP A 304 13.56 2.42 8.08
C ASP A 304 12.25 3.19 7.88
N ALA A 305 12.24 4.15 6.94
CA ALA A 305 11.04 4.88 6.59
C ALA A 305 9.97 3.95 5.99
N TRP A 306 10.36 3.06 5.07
CA TRP A 306 9.42 2.11 4.47
C TRP A 306 8.86 1.14 5.52
N GLU A 307 9.72 0.54 6.35
CA GLU A 307 9.30 -0.36 7.43
C GLU A 307 8.28 0.31 8.36
N LYS A 308 8.56 1.56 8.79
CA LYS A 308 7.64 2.33 9.62
C LYS A 308 6.32 2.61 8.91
N VAL A 309 6.31 2.90 7.61
CA VAL A 309 5.07 3.08 6.84
C VAL A 309 4.25 1.79 6.80
N VAL A 310 4.88 0.62 6.67
CA VAL A 310 4.18 -0.68 6.76
C VAL A 310 3.54 -0.83 8.15
N ALA A 311 4.31 -0.62 9.22
CA ALA A 311 3.82 -0.74 10.60
C ALA A 311 2.69 0.24 10.92
N VAL A 312 2.82 1.50 10.49
CA VAL A 312 1.79 2.53 10.68
C VAL A 312 0.51 2.19 9.94
N ASN A 313 0.59 1.56 8.75
CA ASN A 313 -0.62 1.10 8.07
C ASN A 313 -1.34 0.00 8.85
N VAL A 314 -0.63 -0.90 9.54
CA VAL A 314 -1.30 -1.85 10.46
C VAL A 314 -2.10 -1.11 11.53
N ILE A 315 -1.48 -0.11 12.19
CA ILE A 315 -2.15 0.73 13.20
C ILE A 315 -3.36 1.46 12.61
N HIS A 316 -3.21 2.09 11.44
CA HIS A 316 -4.30 2.83 10.78
C HIS A 316 -5.55 1.98 10.59
N TYR A 317 -5.39 0.77 10.05
CA TYR A 317 -6.54 -0.11 9.83
C TYR A 317 -7.07 -0.75 11.12
N ILE A 318 -6.23 -0.95 12.13
CA ILE A 318 -6.69 -1.28 13.49
C ILE A 318 -7.59 -0.15 14.03
N ASN A 319 -7.14 1.09 13.96
CA ASN A 319 -7.89 2.24 14.46
C ASN A 319 -9.21 2.46 13.70
N SER A 320 -9.24 2.15 12.40
CA SER A 320 -10.48 2.12 11.62
C SER A 320 -11.48 1.09 12.18
N MET A 321 -11.03 -0.12 12.52
CA MET A 321 -11.86 -1.15 13.14
C MET A 321 -12.31 -0.75 14.55
N GLU A 322 -11.42 -0.25 15.41
CA GLU A 322 -11.76 0.26 16.74
C GLU A 322 -12.78 1.42 16.66
N GLY A 323 -12.62 2.31 15.69
CA GLY A 323 -13.56 3.40 15.42
C GLY A 323 -14.98 2.89 15.15
N ALA A 324 -15.12 1.82 14.35
CA ALA A 324 -16.41 1.18 14.10
C ALA A 324 -17.02 0.53 15.36
N LEU A 325 -16.17 -0.17 16.13
CA LEU A 325 -16.56 -0.87 17.36
C LEU A 325 -16.99 0.07 18.49
N SER A 326 -16.36 1.24 18.62
CA SER A 326 -16.59 2.20 19.71
C SER A 326 -18.04 2.67 19.89
N SER A 327 -18.88 2.47 18.87
CA SER A 327 -20.30 2.84 18.87
C SER A 327 -21.23 1.71 19.35
N LEU A 328 -20.69 0.52 19.59
CA LEU A 328 -21.41 -0.70 19.93
C LEU A 328 -21.37 -0.98 21.43
N ASP A 329 -22.23 -1.88 21.90
CA ASP A 329 -22.22 -2.32 23.30
C ASP A 329 -21.05 -3.31 23.54
N ASP A 330 -20.19 -3.06 24.53
CA ASP A 330 -19.03 -3.90 24.90
C ASP A 330 -19.33 -5.41 24.94
N GLY A 331 -20.47 -5.79 25.52
CA GLY A 331 -20.87 -7.20 25.67
C GLY A 331 -21.55 -7.82 24.46
N LYS A 332 -21.72 -7.06 23.37
CA LYS A 332 -22.24 -7.56 22.10
C LYS A 332 -21.20 -8.46 21.45
N THR A 333 -21.62 -9.57 20.87
CA THR A 333 -20.75 -10.36 19.99
C THR A 333 -20.60 -9.67 18.64
N VAL A 334 -19.37 -9.50 18.16
CA VAL A 334 -19.10 -8.87 16.85
C VAL A 334 -19.84 -9.63 15.75
N ALA A 335 -20.50 -8.92 14.85
CA ALA A 335 -21.27 -9.48 13.75
C ALA A 335 -20.89 -8.85 12.41
N GLU A 336 -21.35 -9.46 11.32
CA GLU A 336 -21.14 -8.93 9.96
C GLU A 336 -21.63 -7.47 9.85
N GLY A 337 -20.75 -6.61 9.33
CA GLY A 337 -20.99 -5.17 9.19
C GLY A 337 -20.77 -4.33 10.46
N ASP A 338 -20.31 -4.92 11.57
CA ASP A 338 -19.90 -4.18 12.77
C ASP A 338 -18.50 -3.56 12.64
N ILE A 339 -17.66 -4.12 11.77
CA ILE A 339 -16.36 -3.60 11.35
C ILE A 339 -16.28 -3.54 9.83
N ASP A 340 -15.38 -2.74 9.29
CA ASP A 340 -15.03 -2.79 7.86
C ASP A 340 -14.15 -4.02 7.58
N GLU A 341 -14.68 -4.99 6.83
CA GLU A 341 -13.92 -6.18 6.42
C GLU A 341 -12.73 -5.85 5.53
N GLY A 342 -12.78 -4.72 4.81
CA GLY A 342 -11.65 -4.20 4.07
C GLY A 342 -10.52 -3.80 5.00
N ALA A 343 -10.82 -2.99 6.03
CA ALA A 343 -9.85 -2.61 7.04
C ALA A 343 -9.22 -3.83 7.73
N TRP A 344 -10.01 -4.84 8.08
CA TRP A 344 -9.46 -6.09 8.61
C TRP A 344 -8.45 -6.75 7.65
N GLY A 345 -8.82 -6.88 6.38
CA GLY A 345 -7.97 -7.50 5.36
C GLY A 345 -6.67 -6.73 5.13
N GLU A 346 -6.74 -5.40 5.13
CA GLU A 346 -5.60 -4.51 4.98
C GLU A 346 -4.67 -4.60 6.21
N ALA A 347 -5.21 -4.52 7.44
CA ALA A 347 -4.43 -4.70 8.67
C ALA A 347 -3.68 -6.04 8.67
N LYS A 348 -4.37 -7.14 8.31
CA LYS A 348 -3.77 -8.49 8.27
C LYS A 348 -2.66 -8.60 7.23
N ALA A 349 -2.89 -8.11 6.01
CA ALA A 349 -1.92 -8.21 4.92
C ALA A 349 -0.67 -7.33 5.18
N PHE A 350 -0.84 -6.13 5.76
CA PHE A 350 0.29 -5.30 6.17
C PHE A 350 1.07 -5.91 7.34
N ALA A 351 0.38 -6.51 8.32
CA ALA A 351 1.05 -7.24 9.40
C ALA A 351 1.88 -8.41 8.85
N TRP A 352 1.37 -9.14 7.85
CA TRP A 352 2.18 -10.16 7.16
C TRP A 352 3.35 -9.57 6.40
N SER A 353 3.22 -8.37 5.83
CA SER A 353 4.31 -7.73 5.09
C SER A 353 5.55 -7.48 5.96
N LEU A 354 5.37 -7.21 7.25
CA LEU A 354 6.46 -7.06 8.21
C LEU A 354 7.33 -8.32 8.33
N GLN A 355 6.87 -9.51 7.91
CA GLN A 355 7.69 -10.72 7.95
C GLN A 355 8.88 -10.69 6.97
N TYR A 356 8.78 -9.92 5.88
CA TYR A 356 9.79 -9.87 4.83
C TYR A 356 10.96 -8.96 5.20
N TYR A 357 10.65 -7.85 5.87
CA TYR A 357 11.63 -7.01 6.51
C TYR A 357 11.01 -6.38 7.75
N ASN A 358 11.65 -6.60 8.89
CA ASN A 358 11.44 -5.84 10.11
C ASN A 358 12.74 -5.86 10.92
N SER A 359 13.10 -4.73 11.49
CA SER A 359 14.27 -4.54 12.35
C SER A 359 13.89 -4.38 13.82
N GLU A 360 12.65 -3.98 14.11
CA GLU A 360 12.19 -3.64 15.46
C GLU A 360 11.39 -4.75 16.16
N LEU A 361 10.80 -5.67 15.40
CA LEU A 361 9.98 -6.75 15.95
C LEU A 361 10.78 -8.05 16.09
N ASN A 362 10.48 -8.83 17.12
CA ASN A 362 10.87 -10.23 17.15
C ASN A 362 9.73 -11.15 16.67
N THR A 363 10.07 -12.41 16.37
CA THR A 363 9.10 -13.40 15.87
C THR A 363 7.90 -13.62 16.80
N THR A 364 8.06 -13.47 18.12
CA THR A 364 6.94 -13.59 19.06
C THR A 364 6.01 -12.40 18.91
N GLN A 365 6.54 -11.18 18.91
CA GLN A 365 5.75 -9.95 18.73
C GLN A 365 4.97 -9.96 17.41
N LEU A 366 5.61 -10.32 16.30
CA LEU A 366 4.92 -10.43 15.01
C LEU A 366 3.79 -11.47 15.05
N ASN A 367 4.03 -12.63 15.67
CA ASN A 367 3.00 -13.66 15.82
C ASN A 367 1.87 -13.25 16.75
N ASP A 368 2.12 -12.40 17.75
CA ASP A 368 1.10 -11.90 18.66
C ASP A 368 0.23 -10.87 17.94
N ILE A 369 0.81 -9.88 17.23
CA ILE A 369 0.08 -8.98 16.33
C ILE A 369 -0.82 -9.75 15.36
N LEU A 370 -0.29 -10.80 14.71
CA LEU A 370 -1.06 -11.61 13.76
C LEU A 370 -2.20 -12.41 14.40
N LYS A 371 -2.11 -12.78 15.69
CA LYS A 371 -3.20 -13.45 16.42
C LYS A 371 -4.26 -12.44 16.85
N ASP A 372 -3.82 -11.30 17.35
CA ASP A 372 -4.64 -10.24 17.89
C ASP A 372 -5.52 -9.60 16.79
N VAL A 373 -4.98 -9.43 15.58
CA VAL A 373 -5.78 -9.05 14.40
C VAL A 373 -6.78 -10.15 14.00
N GLY A 374 -6.44 -11.42 14.25
CA GLY A 374 -7.28 -12.59 13.93
C GLY A 374 -6.96 -13.24 12.56
N ASN A 375 -7.66 -14.34 12.24
CA ASN A 375 -7.49 -15.09 10.97
C ASN A 375 -8.65 -14.87 9.98
N ALA A 376 -9.74 -14.27 10.45
CA ALA A 376 -10.86 -13.72 9.70
C ALA A 376 -11.50 -12.61 10.56
N PRO A 377 -12.40 -11.76 10.02
CA PRO A 377 -13.28 -10.94 10.84
C PRO A 377 -13.98 -11.79 11.92
N PRO A 378 -14.02 -11.37 13.20
CA PRO A 378 -14.28 -12.29 14.32
C PRO A 378 -15.78 -12.49 14.60
N TYR A 379 -16.55 -12.72 13.53
CA TYR A 379 -18.00 -12.75 13.55
C TYR A 379 -18.56 -13.93 14.33
N GLY A 380 -19.34 -13.62 15.37
CA GLY A 380 -19.96 -14.64 16.22
C GLY A 380 -19.00 -15.30 17.22
N GLU A 381 -17.74 -14.86 17.28
CA GLU A 381 -16.69 -15.54 18.05
C GLU A 381 -16.36 -14.82 19.36
N VAL A 382 -16.17 -13.50 19.30
CA VAL A 382 -15.70 -12.67 20.41
C VAL A 382 -16.67 -11.53 20.72
N THR A 383 -16.59 -10.98 21.94
CA THR A 383 -17.33 -9.76 22.27
C THR A 383 -16.61 -8.53 21.71
N VAL A 384 -17.34 -7.42 21.54
CA VAL A 384 -16.77 -6.13 21.14
C VAL A 384 -15.61 -5.76 22.07
N SER A 385 -15.81 -5.84 23.39
CA SER A 385 -14.73 -5.49 24.33
C SER A 385 -13.53 -6.42 24.27
N ASP A 386 -13.74 -7.72 24.00
CA ASP A 386 -12.62 -8.65 23.87
C ASP A 386 -11.78 -8.30 22.63
N TYR A 387 -12.46 -8.01 21.50
CA TYR A 387 -11.74 -7.67 20.27
C TYR A 387 -11.06 -6.30 20.32
N GLU A 388 -11.67 -5.30 20.95
CA GLU A 388 -11.02 -4.01 21.20
C GLU A 388 -9.74 -4.18 22.04
N ASN A 389 -9.72 -5.11 23.01
CA ASN A 389 -8.49 -5.39 23.78
C ASN A 389 -7.43 -6.06 22.91
N ASP A 390 -7.80 -7.03 22.07
CA ASP A 390 -6.86 -7.69 21.16
C ASP A 390 -6.24 -6.64 20.20
N LEU A 391 -7.07 -5.80 19.58
CA LEU A 391 -6.63 -4.72 18.69
C LEU A 391 -5.71 -3.72 19.40
N ALA A 392 -6.05 -3.31 20.63
CA ALA A 392 -5.22 -2.42 21.44
C ALA A 392 -3.86 -3.05 21.80
N ASP A 393 -3.82 -4.35 22.09
CA ASP A 393 -2.58 -5.08 22.37
C ASP A 393 -1.66 -5.12 21.13
N ALA A 394 -2.23 -5.38 19.94
CA ALA A 394 -1.49 -5.32 18.68
C ALA A 394 -0.90 -3.91 18.41
N THR A 395 -1.71 -2.88 18.59
CA THR A 395 -1.27 -1.48 18.46
C THR A 395 -0.17 -1.14 19.46
N GLN A 396 -0.28 -1.60 20.72
CA GLN A 396 0.73 -1.36 21.75
C GLN A 396 2.07 -2.02 21.40
N ILE A 397 2.07 -3.24 20.86
CA ILE A 397 3.30 -3.92 20.42
C ILE A 397 4.01 -3.09 19.33
N LEU A 398 3.28 -2.64 18.31
CA LEU A 398 3.84 -1.84 17.23
C LEU A 398 4.31 -0.47 17.75
N GLN A 399 3.51 0.18 18.57
CA GLN A 399 3.84 1.45 19.16
C GLN A 399 5.16 1.39 19.95
N ASP A 400 5.31 0.39 20.82
CA ASP A 400 6.50 0.24 21.65
C ASP A 400 7.73 -0.12 20.83
N ALA A 401 7.59 -1.01 19.83
CA ALA A 401 8.70 -1.45 18.99
C ALA A 401 9.28 -0.30 18.15
N TYR A 402 8.41 0.53 17.56
CA TYR A 402 8.83 1.62 16.67
C TYR A 402 8.93 2.98 17.38
N GLU A 403 8.76 3.01 18.70
CA GLU A 403 8.76 4.21 19.55
C GLU A 403 7.79 5.30 19.05
N PHE A 404 6.64 4.91 18.53
CA PHE A 404 5.65 5.86 18.01
C PHE A 404 5.01 6.67 19.14
N SER A 405 4.81 7.97 18.89
CA SER A 405 4.17 8.85 19.86
C SER A 405 2.67 8.55 19.99
N ASN A 406 2.13 8.61 21.20
CA ASN A 406 0.70 8.38 21.45
C ASN A 406 -0.22 9.24 20.56
N SER A 407 0.17 10.49 20.29
CA SER A 407 -0.64 11.40 19.49
C SER A 407 -0.69 10.99 18.02
N ASN A 408 0.41 10.46 17.49
CA ASN A 408 0.43 9.94 16.11
C ASN A 408 -0.31 8.61 16.02
N VAL A 409 -0.10 7.71 16.99
CA VAL A 409 -0.81 6.42 17.04
C VAL A 409 -2.32 6.62 17.07
N ALA A 410 -2.83 7.65 17.74
CA ALA A 410 -4.26 7.96 17.75
C ALA A 410 -4.77 8.72 16.51
N ALA A 411 -3.87 9.28 15.69
CA ALA A 411 -4.22 10.10 14.53
C ALA A 411 -4.14 9.33 13.20
N TRP A 412 -3.22 8.37 13.11
CA TRP A 412 -3.26 7.32 12.10
C TRP A 412 -4.52 6.48 12.29
#